data_AF-A0A7W1ZD76-F1
#
_entry.id   AF-A0A7W1ZD76-F1
#
_cell.length_a   1.000
_cell.length_b   1.000
_cell.length_c   1.000
_cell.angle_alpha   90.00
_cell.angle_beta   90.00
_cell.angle_gamma   90.00
#
_symmetry.space_group_name_H-M   'P 1'
#
loop_
_entity.id
_entity.type
_entity.pdbx_description
1 polymer ?
#
loop_
_entity_poly.entity_id
_entity_poly.type
_entity_poly.pdbx_seq_one_letter_code
_entity_poly.pdbx_strand_id
1 'polypeptide(L)'
;MSEEFEIDQIQSNFDFKGFLIKLISYWPLFLISLLIGFGIAYYINVRQLPVYQMSILISIKDDQNPFFTSNTSLTFNWGGTTDKVNTAIVTLKTRSHNEKVVERLQYYLSYLKDGKYQIENAYSQTPF
;
A
#
# COMPACT_ATOMS: atom_id res chain seq x y z
N MET A 1 7.68 65.68 -14.10
CA MET A 1 8.91 65.11 -14.70
C MET A 1 9.05 63.75 -14.06
N SER A 2 8.65 62.72 -14.80
CA SER A 2 8.54 61.33 -14.36
C SER A 2 9.94 60.77 -14.09
N GLU A 3 10.14 60.21 -12.89
CA GLU A 3 11.30 59.38 -12.59
C GLU A 3 11.16 58.07 -13.37
N GLU A 4 11.80 58.05 -14.53
CA GLU A 4 11.96 56.86 -15.36
C GLU A 4 12.85 55.88 -14.60
N PHE A 5 12.25 54.84 -14.02
CA PHE A 5 12.98 53.66 -13.58
C PHE A 5 13.59 53.01 -14.82
N GLU A 6 14.87 53.30 -15.09
CA GLU A 6 15.69 52.53 -16.02
C GLU A 6 15.85 51.11 -15.48
N ILE A 7 14.88 50.25 -15.80
CA ILE A 7 15.04 48.79 -15.79
C ILE A 7 15.90 48.45 -17.01
N ASP A 8 17.18 48.79 -16.93
CA ASP A 8 18.11 48.48 -17.99
C ASP A 8 18.44 46.98 -17.94
N GLN A 9 17.73 46.24 -18.79
CA GLN A 9 18.16 45.03 -19.48
C GLN A 9 18.96 44.01 -18.64
N ILE A 10 18.22 43.19 -17.87
CA ILE A 10 18.70 41.91 -17.36
C ILE A 10 18.81 40.93 -18.55
N GLN A 11 19.78 41.13 -19.43
CA GLN A 11 20.22 40.07 -20.33
C GLN A 11 21.17 39.17 -19.53
N SER A 12 20.58 38.27 -18.73
CA SER A 12 21.33 37.35 -17.88
C SER A 12 22.06 36.31 -18.75
N ASN A 13 23.31 36.60 -19.12
CA ASN A 13 24.27 35.56 -19.49
C ASN A 13 24.62 34.78 -18.22
N PHE A 14 23.75 33.84 -17.83
CA PHE A 14 23.94 33.01 -16.65
C PHE A 14 25.07 32.01 -16.90
N ASP A 15 26.24 32.23 -16.31
CA ASP A 15 27.36 31.30 -16.38
C ASP A 15 27.11 30.08 -15.49
N PHE A 16 26.61 29.01 -16.11
CA PHE A 16 26.30 27.74 -15.47
C PHE A 16 27.52 27.10 -14.80
N LYS A 17 28.71 27.25 -15.40
CA LYS A 17 29.93 26.58 -14.92
C LYS A 17 30.45 27.25 -13.65
N GLY A 18 30.47 28.58 -13.64
CA GLY A 18 30.85 29.37 -12.46
C GLY A 18 29.88 29.19 -11.30
N PHE A 19 28.58 29.05 -11.58
CA PHE A 19 27.57 28.73 -10.57
C PHE A 19 27.79 27.35 -9.93
N LEU A 20 28.09 26.33 -10.73
CA LEU A 20 28.25 24.95 -10.25
C LEU A 20 29.48 24.78 -9.35
N ILE A 21 30.59 25.45 -9.67
CA ILE A 21 31.80 25.47 -8.82
C ILE A 21 31.52 26.16 -7.49
N LYS A 22 30.79 27.27 -7.50
CA LYS A 22 30.37 27.95 -6.25
C LYS A 22 29.46 27.05 -5.40
N LEU A 23 28.50 26.36 -6.02
CA LEU A 23 27.60 25.44 -5.33
C LEU A 23 28.35 24.29 -4.64
N ILE A 24 29.31 23.68 -5.35
CA ILE A 24 30.18 22.62 -4.81
C ILE A 24 31.14 23.14 -3.74
N SER A 25 31.55 24.40 -3.78
CA SER A 25 32.37 24.99 -2.72
C SER A 25 31.62 25.02 -1.36
N TYR A 26 30.29 25.02 -1.37
CA TYR A 26 29.44 24.93 -0.18
C TYR A 26 29.02 23.48 0.17
N TRP A 27 29.74 22.46 -0.33
CA TRP A 27 29.51 21.04 0.00
C TRP A 27 29.36 20.72 1.51
N PRO A 28 29.99 21.42 2.49
CA PRO A 28 29.78 21.10 3.90
C PRO A 28 28.34 21.38 4.35
N LEU A 29 27.67 22.39 3.80
CA LEU A 29 26.27 22.69 4.10
C LEU A 29 25.35 21.57 3.59
N PHE A 30 25.68 20.95 2.46
CA PHE A 30 24.96 19.79 1.96
C PHE A 30 25.10 18.59 2.90
N LEU A 31 26.31 18.33 3.41
CA LEU A 31 26.52 17.25 4.38
C LEU A 31 25.76 17.48 5.67
N ILE A 32 25.77 18.70 6.21
CA ILE A 32 25.04 19.06 7.42
C ILE A 32 23.54 18.86 7.21
N SER A 33 23.00 19.38 6.11
CA SER A 33 21.59 19.24 5.75
C SER A 33 21.18 17.77 5.61
N LEU A 34 22.01 16.96 4.95
CA LEU A 34 21.79 15.54 4.75
C LEU A 34 21.84 14.75 6.08
N LEU A 35 22.75 15.12 6.99
CA LEU A 35 22.83 14.51 8.32
C LEU A 35 21.57 14.83 9.14
N ILE A 36 21.10 16.08 9.10
CA ILE A 36 19.85 16.49 9.76
C ILE A 36 18.65 15.74 9.15
N GLY A 37 18.56 15.68 7.82
CA GLY A 37 17.49 14.97 7.12
C GLY A 37 17.44 13.49 7.46
N PHE A 38 18.59 12.80 7.43
CA PHE A 38 18.66 11.39 7.82
C PHE A 38 18.42 11.17 9.32
N GLY A 39 18.86 12.10 10.18
CA GLY A 39 18.57 12.03 11.61
C GLY A 39 17.07 12.07 11.90
N ILE A 40 16.34 13.00 11.26
CA ILE A 40 14.89 13.12 11.37
C ILE A 40 14.20 11.88 10.78
N ALA A 41 14.60 11.44 9.59
CA ALA A 41 14.03 10.26 8.94
C ALA A 41 14.21 9.00 9.79
N TYR A 42 15.40 8.79 10.36
CA TYR A 42 15.68 7.67 11.26
C TYR A 42 14.81 7.72 12.52
N TYR A 43 14.68 8.90 13.12
CA TYR A 43 13.86 9.10 14.31
C TYR A 43 12.38 8.75 14.08
N ILE A 44 11.83 9.14 12.93
CA ILE A 44 10.46 8.82 12.55
C ILE A 44 10.32 7.33 12.23
N ASN A 45 11.26 6.75 11.48
CA ASN A 45 11.19 5.36 11.04
C ASN A 45 11.23 4.36 12.21
N VAL A 46 12.14 4.57 13.18
CA VAL A 46 12.24 3.72 14.39
C VAL A 46 10.95 3.73 15.22
N ARG A 47 10.17 4.80 15.13
CA ARG A 47 8.94 4.97 15.89
C ARG A 47 7.69 4.61 15.10
N GLN A 48 7.74 4.34 13.81
CA GLN A 48 6.53 3.94 13.07
C GLN A 48 6.39 2.42 13.02
N LEU A 49 5.21 1.92 13.41
CA LEU A 49 4.86 0.51 13.24
C LEU A 49 4.59 0.22 11.75
N PRO A 50 5.08 -0.91 11.21
CA PRO A 50 4.78 -1.32 9.84
C PRO A 50 3.29 -1.65 9.69
N VAL A 51 2.64 -1.09 8.67
CA VAL A 51 1.27 -1.43 8.30
C VAL A 51 1.31 -2.54 7.26
N TYR A 52 0.76 -3.71 7.61
CA TYR A 52 0.66 -4.84 6.70
C TYR A 52 -0.69 -4.86 6.01
N GLN A 53 -0.68 -4.99 4.67
CA GLN A 53 -1.88 -5.16 3.86
C GLN A 53 -1.78 -6.46 3.06
N MET A 54 -2.87 -7.23 3.02
CA MET A 54 -2.98 -8.46 2.24
C MET A 54 -4.07 -8.31 1.19
N SER A 55 -3.79 -8.71 -0.05
CA SER A 55 -4.78 -8.84 -1.12
C SER A 55 -4.84 -10.29 -1.58
N ILE A 56 -6.06 -10.78 -1.86
CA ILE A 56 -6.30 -12.16 -2.30
C ILE A 56 -7.14 -12.09 -3.58
N LEU A 57 -6.72 -12.84 -4.61
CA LEU A 57 -7.46 -13.04 -5.84
C LEU A 57 -7.91 -14.50 -5.92
N ILE A 58 -9.21 -14.71 -6.05
CA ILE A 58 -9.83 -16.05 -6.11
C ILE A 58 -10.42 -16.23 -7.52
N SER A 59 -9.97 -17.27 -8.21
CA SER A 59 -10.49 -17.68 -9.53
C SER A 59 -11.28 -18.97 -9.38
N ILE A 60 -12.53 -18.97 -9.83
CA ILE A 60 -13.44 -20.13 -9.73
C ILE A 60 -13.79 -20.58 -11.14
N LYS A 61 -13.43 -21.82 -11.48
CA LYS A 61 -13.82 -22.48 -12.73
C LYS A 61 -14.93 -23.48 -12.43
N ASP A 62 -16.09 -23.31 -13.07
CA ASP A 62 -17.16 -24.30 -13.02
C ASP A 62 -17.03 -25.22 -14.23
N ASP A 63 -16.64 -26.47 -13.98
CA ASP A 63 -16.58 -27.48 -15.02
C ASP A 63 -18.00 -28.03 -15.26
N GLN A 64 -18.52 -27.77 -16.46
CA GLN A 64 -19.77 -28.36 -16.95
C GLN A 64 -19.57 -29.88 -17.04
N ASN A 65 -20.45 -30.66 -16.39
CA ASN A 65 -20.35 -32.11 -16.39
C ASN A 65 -20.56 -32.66 -17.82
N PRO A 66 -19.57 -33.34 -18.43
CA PRO A 66 -19.66 -33.85 -19.80
C PRO A 66 -20.68 -34.99 -19.99
N PHE A 67 -21.30 -35.50 -18.92
CA PHE A 67 -22.32 -36.55 -18.99
C PHE A 67 -23.77 -36.05 -19.11
N PHE A 68 -24.01 -34.75 -19.29
CA PHE A 68 -25.31 -34.24 -19.75
C PHE A 68 -25.47 -34.46 -21.26
N THR A 69 -25.57 -35.73 -21.68
CA THR A 69 -25.87 -36.10 -23.06
C THR A 69 -27.39 -36.19 -23.27
N SER A 70 -27.94 -35.19 -23.96
CA SER A 70 -29.02 -35.26 -24.95
C SER A 70 -30.09 -36.36 -24.78
N ASN A 71 -31.18 -36.02 -24.09
CA ASN A 71 -32.54 -36.35 -24.50
C ASN A 71 -33.37 -35.06 -24.40
N THR A 72 -33.27 -34.23 -25.44
CA THR A 72 -34.10 -33.04 -25.72
C THR A 72 -34.61 -32.27 -24.49
N SER A 73 -33.71 -31.60 -23.77
CA SER A 73 -34.07 -30.35 -23.11
C SER A 73 -33.07 -29.28 -23.52
N LEU A 74 -33.57 -28.26 -24.21
CA LEU A 74 -32.81 -27.14 -24.72
C LEU A 74 -32.43 -26.26 -23.52
N THR A 75 -31.33 -26.55 -22.83
CA THR A 75 -30.85 -25.69 -21.75
C THR A 75 -30.16 -24.47 -22.34
N PHE A 76 -30.90 -23.37 -22.37
CA PHE A 76 -30.42 -22.08 -22.82
C PHE A 76 -29.52 -21.47 -21.74
N ASN A 77 -28.21 -21.64 -21.87
CA ASN A 77 -27.23 -20.93 -21.05
C ASN A 77 -27.06 -19.51 -21.59
N TRP A 78 -28.03 -18.63 -21.33
CA TRP A 78 -27.91 -17.19 -21.58
C TRP A 78 -26.78 -16.66 -20.68
N GLY A 79 -25.83 -15.92 -21.26
CA GLY A 79 -24.59 -15.52 -20.61
C GLY A 79 -24.76 -14.95 -19.20
N GLY A 80 -23.90 -15.40 -18.29
CA GLY A 80 -23.90 -15.05 -16.87
C GLY A 80 -22.92 -15.93 -16.09
N THR A 81 -22.62 -15.56 -14.85
CA THR A 81 -21.87 -16.43 -13.92
C THR A 81 -22.77 -17.58 -13.47
N THR A 82 -22.24 -18.81 -13.43
CA THR A 82 -23.04 -19.96 -12.96
C THR A 82 -23.50 -19.76 -11.52
N ASP A 83 -24.66 -20.32 -11.15
CA ASP A 83 -25.20 -20.27 -9.79
C ASP A 83 -24.21 -20.80 -8.73
N LYS A 84 -23.37 -21.77 -9.08
CA LYS A 84 -22.30 -22.26 -8.18
C LYS A 84 -21.24 -21.20 -7.91
N VAL A 85 -20.82 -20.46 -8.94
CA VAL A 85 -19.84 -19.37 -8.82
C VAL A 85 -20.45 -18.23 -8.01
N ASN A 86 -21.70 -17.85 -8.29
CA ASN A 86 -22.43 -16.83 -7.52
C ASN A 86 -22.59 -17.24 -6.06
N THR A 87 -22.95 -18.49 -5.80
CA THR A 87 -23.08 -19.02 -4.43
C THR A 87 -21.77 -18.97 -3.68
N ALA A 88 -20.65 -19.33 -4.32
CA ALA A 88 -19.33 -19.23 -3.71
C ALA A 88 -18.94 -17.78 -3.40
N ILE A 89 -19.18 -16.85 -4.34
CA ILE A 89 -18.96 -15.41 -4.13
C ILE A 89 -19.80 -14.88 -2.97
N VAL A 90 -21.09 -15.22 -2.92
CA VAL A 90 -22.00 -14.79 -1.86
C VAL A 90 -21.55 -15.38 -0.53
N THR A 91 -21.23 -16.67 -0.49
CA THR A 91 -20.76 -17.37 0.73
C THR A 91 -19.53 -16.68 1.32
N LEU A 92 -18.52 -16.37 0.51
CA LEU A 92 -17.32 -15.66 0.95
C LEU A 92 -17.61 -14.24 1.46
N LYS A 93 -18.65 -13.58 0.94
CA LYS A 93 -19.08 -12.25 1.39
C LYS A 93 -19.99 -12.27 2.62
N THR A 94 -20.55 -13.43 2.99
CA THR A 94 -21.50 -13.50 4.10
C THR A 94 -20.84 -13.26 5.45
N ARG A 95 -21.56 -12.60 6.35
CA ARG A 95 -21.12 -12.37 7.73
C ARG A 95 -20.83 -13.69 8.46
N SER A 96 -21.68 -14.70 8.30
CA SER A 96 -21.53 -15.98 9.01
C SER A 96 -20.26 -16.73 8.62
N HIS A 97 -19.82 -16.62 7.36
CA HIS A 97 -18.52 -17.14 6.94
C HIS A 97 -17.37 -16.38 7.61
N ASN A 98 -17.40 -15.04 7.56
CA ASN A 98 -16.36 -14.21 8.18
C ASN A 98 -16.28 -14.41 9.71
N GLU A 99 -17.42 -14.59 10.38
CA GLU A 99 -17.49 -14.86 11.82
C GLU A 99 -16.75 -16.16 12.18
N LYS A 100 -17.00 -17.24 11.42
CA LYS A 100 -16.27 -18.52 11.59
C LYS A 100 -14.77 -18.38 11.35
N VAL A 101 -14.37 -17.57 10.37
CA VAL A 101 -12.95 -17.32 10.07
C VAL A 101 -12.28 -16.56 11.23
N VAL A 102 -12.92 -15.50 11.71
CA VAL A 102 -12.43 -14.70 12.86
C VAL A 102 -12.35 -15.55 14.13
N GLU A 103 -13.35 -16.38 14.38
CA GLU A 103 -13.38 -17.28 15.53
C GLU A 103 -12.23 -18.30 15.47
N ARG A 104 -12.03 -18.94 14.31
CA ARG A 104 -10.99 -19.96 14.12
C ARG A 104 -9.57 -19.40 14.18
N LEU A 105 -9.36 -18.18 13.70
CA LEU A 105 -8.06 -17.49 13.75
C LEU A 105 -7.87 -16.69 15.04
N GLN A 106 -8.87 -16.66 15.92
CA GLN A 106 -8.89 -15.91 17.17
C GLN A 106 -8.51 -14.42 17.02
N TYR A 107 -8.85 -13.80 15.89
CA TYR A 107 -8.54 -12.39 15.61
C TYR A 107 -9.31 -11.39 16.49
N TYR A 108 -10.20 -11.86 17.36
CA TYR A 108 -10.83 -11.05 18.40
C TYR A 108 -9.90 -10.82 19.61
N LEU A 109 -8.80 -11.58 19.74
CA LEU A 109 -7.80 -11.41 20.80
C LEU A 109 -6.59 -10.65 20.25
N SER A 110 -6.21 -9.56 20.92
CA SER A 110 -4.97 -8.84 20.64
C SER A 110 -3.98 -9.05 21.77
N TYR A 111 -2.89 -9.76 21.51
CA TYR A 111 -1.77 -9.86 22.43
C TYR A 111 -0.83 -8.68 22.19
N LEU A 112 -0.71 -7.83 23.19
CA LEU A 112 0.07 -6.61 23.13
C LEU A 112 1.17 -6.67 24.20
N LYS A 113 2.39 -6.30 23.81
CA LYS A 113 3.54 -6.22 24.71
C LYS A 113 4.12 -4.82 24.65
N ASP A 114 4.55 -4.31 25.80
CA ASP A 114 5.29 -3.06 25.85
C ASP A 114 6.67 -3.23 25.19
N GLY A 115 6.84 -2.59 24.03
CA GLY A 115 8.10 -2.44 23.34
C GLY A 115 8.87 -1.21 23.81
N LYS A 116 10.06 -0.99 23.24
CA LYS A 116 10.94 0.13 23.63
C LYS A 116 10.38 1.50 23.24
N TYR A 117 9.60 1.55 22.16
CA TYR A 117 9.08 2.80 21.58
C TYR A 117 7.56 2.81 21.42
N GLN A 118 6.93 1.64 21.21
CA GLN A 118 5.49 1.47 21.07
C GLN A 118 5.05 0.12 21.63
N ILE A 119 3.74 -0.05 21.77
CA ILE A 119 3.12 -1.34 22.07
C ILE A 119 3.14 -2.19 20.80
N GLU A 120 3.78 -3.35 20.87
CA GLU A 120 3.96 -4.26 19.73
C GLU A 120 3.04 -5.47 19.85
N ASN A 121 2.59 -5.99 18.70
CA ASN A 121 1.76 -7.19 18.65
C ASN A 121 2.62 -8.43 18.94
N ALA A 122 2.28 -9.16 20.01
CA ALA A 122 2.99 -10.35 20.49
C ALA A 122 2.31 -11.67 20.08
N TYR A 123 1.36 -11.62 19.14
CA TYR A 123 0.68 -12.80 18.63
C TYR A 123 1.70 -13.86 18.17
N SER A 124 1.54 -15.09 18.64
CA SER A 124 2.44 -16.23 18.41
C SER A 124 3.86 -16.15 19.03
N GLN A 125 4.20 -15.10 19.79
CA GLN A 125 5.50 -14.96 20.47
C GLN A 125 5.49 -15.40 21.93
N THR A 126 4.30 -15.68 22.47
CA THR A 126 4.08 -16.16 23.83
C THR A 126 3.59 -17.61 23.81
N PRO A 127 3.96 -18.44 24.81
CA PRO A 127 3.76 -19.89 24.79
C PRO A 127 2.31 -20.36 25.04
N PHE A 128 1.31 -19.50 24.77
CA PHE A 128 -0.11 -19.77 24.99
C PHE A 128 -0.93 -19.43 23.75
#